data_AF-A0A844ZAI1-F1
#
_entry.id   AF-A0A844ZAI1-F1
#
_cell.length_a   1.000
_cell.length_b   1.000
_cell.length_c   1.000
_cell.angle_alpha   90.00
_cell.angle_beta   90.00
_cell.angle_gamma   90.00
#
_symmetry.space_group_name_H-M   'P 1'
#
loop_
_entity.id
_entity.type
_entity.pdbx_description
1 polymer ?
#
loop_
_entity_poly.entity_id
_entity_poly.type
_entity_poly.pdbx_seq_one_letter_code
_entity_poly.pdbx_strand_id
1 'polypeptide(L)'
;MERQLLVEEWLQLTREAMPSAARRKRWSVRFDHCFQRILLDNAVGGRWYDHIARPAYRNASDDLLREAIRLGKAALMGKEDLADLNRKSLEWRGQR
;
A
#
# COMPACT_ATOMS: atom_id res chain seq x y z
N MET A 1 -10.00 17.09 10.70
CA MET A 1 -9.97 15.88 11.55
C MET A 1 -9.81 14.61 10.73
N GLU A 2 -10.62 14.43 9.67
CA GLU A 2 -10.63 13.19 8.88
C GLU A 2 -9.28 12.82 8.24
N ARG A 3 -8.57 13.79 7.64
CA ARG A 3 -7.28 13.54 6.99
C ARG A 3 -6.20 12.99 7.93
N GLN A 4 -6.12 13.53 9.14
CA GLN A 4 -5.11 13.14 10.11
C GLN A 4 -5.28 11.68 10.53
N LEU A 5 -6.53 11.27 10.78
CA LEU A 5 -6.87 9.88 11.10
C LEU A 5 -6.51 8.94 9.93
N LEU A 6 -6.76 9.36 8.68
CA LEU A 6 -6.35 8.58 7.50
C LEU A 6 -4.83 8.44 7.40
N VAL A 7 -4.06 9.50 7.70
CA VAL A 7 -2.59 9.41 7.73
C VAL A 7 -2.12 8.47 8.83
N GLU A 8 -2.67 8.60 10.03
CA GLU A 8 -2.31 7.74 11.17
C GLU A 8 -2.60 6.27 10.87
N GLU A 9 -3.79 5.98 10.35
CA GLU A 9 -4.17 4.63 9.93
C GLU A 9 -3.25 4.09 8.83
N TRP A 10 -2.93 4.90 7.82
CA TRP A 10 -1.99 4.53 6.77
C TRP A 10 -0.60 4.16 7.33
N LEU A 11 -0.08 4.98 8.24
CA LEU A 11 1.23 4.76 8.85
C LEU A 11 1.22 3.52 9.74
N GLN A 12 0.21 3.36 10.60
CA GLN A 12 0.06 2.17 11.45
C GLN A 12 -0.05 0.89 10.62
N LEU A 13 -0.86 0.92 9.56
CA LEU A 13 -1.04 -0.21 8.66
C LEU A 13 0.27 -0.64 7.99
N THR A 14 0.97 0.32 7.37
CA THR A 14 2.11 0.03 6.51
C THR A 14 3.43 -0.11 7.25
N ARG A 15 3.60 0.55 8.41
CA ARG A 15 4.83 0.48 9.21
C ARG A 15 4.80 -0.60 10.27
N GLU A 16 3.62 -1.02 10.73
CA GLU A 16 3.51 -1.95 11.86
C GLU A 16 2.73 -3.21 11.50
N ALA A 17 1.46 -3.06 11.11
CA ALA A 17 0.55 -4.20 10.98
C ALA A 17 0.96 -5.15 9.84
N MET A 18 1.27 -4.61 8.66
CA MET A 18 1.68 -5.43 7.51
C MET A 18 3.08 -6.04 7.69
N PRO A 19 4.12 -5.28 8.11
CA PRO A 19 5.42 -5.87 8.42
C PRO A 19 5.35 -6.99 9.47
N SER A 20 4.57 -6.80 10.54
CA SER A 20 4.38 -7.82 11.59
C SER A 20 3.65 -9.06 11.06
N ALA A 21 2.73 -8.91 10.12
CA ALA A 21 2.02 -10.03 9.50
C ALA A 21 2.86 -10.77 8.44
N ALA A 22 3.87 -10.13 7.86
CA ALA A 22 4.61 -10.63 6.69
C ALA A 22 5.18 -12.04 6.85
N ARG A 23 5.74 -12.36 8.03
CA ARG A 23 6.28 -13.71 8.31
C ARG A 23 5.18 -14.76 8.34
N ARG A 24 4.09 -14.49 9.07
CA ARG A 24 2.96 -15.42 9.24
C ARG A 24 2.19 -15.62 7.94
N LYS A 25 2.04 -14.56 7.14
CA LYS A 25 1.37 -14.57 5.84
C LYS A 25 2.27 -15.05 4.69
N ARG A 26 3.55 -15.36 4.96
CA ARG A 26 4.56 -15.78 3.96
C ARG A 26 4.73 -14.80 2.79
N TRP A 27 4.53 -13.51 3.05
CA TRP A 27 4.77 -12.46 2.05
C TRP A 27 6.28 -12.34 1.77
N SER A 28 6.62 -12.15 0.49
CA SER A 28 8.01 -11.95 0.03
C SER A 28 8.56 -10.59 0.44
N VAL A 29 7.70 -9.59 0.61
CA VAL A 29 8.04 -8.25 1.09
C VAL A 29 7.94 -8.18 2.61
N ARG A 30 8.85 -7.42 3.23
CA ARG A 30 8.92 -7.24 4.69
C ARG A 30 9.03 -5.79 5.15
N PHE A 31 9.49 -4.89 4.29
CA PHE A 31 9.70 -3.49 4.65
C PHE A 31 8.48 -2.63 4.37
N ASP A 32 8.30 -1.60 5.20
CA ASP A 32 7.20 -0.65 5.12
C ASP A 32 7.05 -0.01 3.74
N HIS A 33 8.14 0.46 3.15
CA HIS A 33 8.15 1.09 1.84
C HIS A 33 7.75 0.14 0.70
N CYS A 34 7.98 -1.18 0.85
CA CYS A 34 7.49 -2.16 -0.11
C CYS A 34 5.96 -2.21 -0.09
N PHE A 35 5.35 -2.27 1.10
CA PHE A 35 3.89 -2.26 1.24
C PHE A 35 3.32 -0.93 0.74
N GLN A 36 3.89 0.20 1.13
CA GLN A 36 3.44 1.52 0.66
C GLN A 36 3.45 1.60 -0.87
N ARG A 37 4.54 1.18 -1.52
CA ARG A 37 4.64 1.13 -2.99
C ARG A 37 3.52 0.27 -3.59
N ILE A 38 3.36 -0.97 -3.12
CA ILE A 38 2.38 -1.91 -3.69
C ILE A 38 0.97 -1.36 -3.57
N LEU A 39 0.59 -0.87 -2.39
CA LEU A 39 -0.75 -0.38 -2.14
C LEU A 39 -1.04 0.91 -2.92
N LEU A 40 -0.11 1.85 -2.94
CA LEU A 40 -0.28 3.10 -3.69
C LEU A 40 -0.33 2.83 -5.20
N ASP A 41 0.55 1.98 -5.72
CA ASP A 41 0.55 1.63 -7.14
C ASP A 41 -0.80 1.02 -7.56
N ASN A 42 -1.35 0.10 -6.75
CA ASN A 42 -2.66 -0.50 -7.04
C ASN A 42 -3.81 0.49 -6.87
N ALA A 43 -3.73 1.43 -5.92
CA ALA A 43 -4.75 2.47 -5.74
C ALA A 43 -4.81 3.45 -6.92
N VAL A 44 -3.67 3.74 -7.56
CA VAL A 44 -3.64 4.62 -8.76
C VAL A 44 -3.71 3.84 -10.09
N GLY A 45 -3.54 2.52 -10.07
CA GLY A 45 -3.47 1.69 -11.28
C GLY A 45 -2.19 1.87 -12.11
N GLY A 46 -1.06 2.20 -11.46
CA GLY A 46 0.18 2.61 -12.13
C GLY A 46 1.32 2.87 -11.16
N ARG A 47 2.39 3.54 -11.60
CA ARG A 47 3.50 3.94 -10.71
C ARG A 47 3.07 5.16 -9.90
N TRP A 48 2.89 5.02 -8.60
CA TRP A 48 2.26 6.06 -7.77
C TRP A 48 2.91 7.45 -7.87
N TYR A 49 4.24 7.53 -8.03
CA TYR A 49 4.95 8.82 -8.08
C TYR A 49 4.74 9.59 -9.39
N ASP A 50 4.15 8.95 -10.42
CA ASP A 50 3.70 9.64 -11.62
C ASP A 50 2.37 10.38 -11.38
N HIS A 51 1.66 10.05 -10.29
CA HIS A 51 0.33 10.58 -9.96
C HIS A 51 0.29 11.41 -8.67
N ILE A 52 1.21 11.15 -7.73
CA ILE A 52 1.20 11.73 -6.38
C ILE A 52 2.58 12.30 -6.06
N ALA A 53 2.63 13.58 -5.66
CA ALA A 53 3.86 14.21 -5.23
C ALA A 53 4.40 13.58 -3.92
N ARG A 54 5.73 13.62 -3.75
CA ARG A 54 6.35 13.13 -2.51
C ARG A 54 6.20 14.18 -1.38
N PRO A 55 5.93 13.78 -0.13
CA PRO A 55 5.62 12.43 0.34
C PRO A 55 4.15 12.04 0.08
N ALA A 56 3.91 10.80 -0.35
CA ALA A 56 2.60 10.34 -0.81
C ALA A 56 1.49 10.53 0.23
N TYR A 57 1.74 10.22 1.50
CA TYR A 57 0.74 10.34 2.56
C TYR A 57 0.26 11.79 2.80
N ARG A 58 1.04 12.81 2.38
CA ARG A 58 0.63 14.23 2.45
C ARG A 58 -0.09 14.70 1.19
N ASN A 59 0.32 14.22 0.02
CA ASN A 59 -0.17 14.75 -1.26
C ASN A 59 -1.21 13.86 -1.96
N ALA A 60 -1.42 12.62 -1.51
CA ALA A 60 -2.50 11.78 -2.02
C ALA A 60 -3.85 12.39 -1.64
N SER A 61 -4.84 12.27 -2.54
CA SER A 61 -6.23 12.55 -2.18
C SER A 61 -6.71 11.57 -1.11
N ASP A 62 -7.71 11.98 -0.36
CA ASP A 62 -8.27 11.16 0.71
C ASP A 62 -8.85 9.85 0.15
N ASP A 63 -9.45 9.89 -1.04
CA ASP A 63 -10.00 8.71 -1.71
C ASP A 63 -8.91 7.71 -2.13
N LEU A 64 -7.79 8.20 -2.69
CA LEU A 64 -6.64 7.35 -3.02
C LEU A 64 -6.05 6.72 -1.76
N LEU A 65 -5.94 7.48 -0.67
CA LEU A 65 -5.41 6.96 0.57
C LEU A 65 -6.37 5.95 1.22
N ARG A 66 -7.68 6.20 1.21
CA ARG A 66 -8.70 5.25 1.65
C ARG A 66 -8.65 3.96 0.86
N GLU A 67 -8.48 4.03 -0.46
CA GLU A 67 -8.37 2.85 -1.31
C GLU A 67 -7.10 2.06 -1.01
N ALA A 68 -5.95 2.73 -0.86
CA ALA A 68 -4.70 2.08 -0.48
C ALA A 68 -4.81 1.39 0.90
N ILE A 69 -5.47 2.03 1.87
CA ILE A 69 -5.76 1.45 3.19
C ILE A 69 -6.69 0.24 3.05
N ARG A 70 -7.76 0.33 2.25
CA ARG A 70 -8.72 -0.76 2.00
C ARG A 70 -8.00 -1.99 1.46
N LEU A 71 -7.14 -1.82 0.46
CA LEU A 71 -6.30 -2.89 -0.11
C LEU A 71 -5.43 -3.56 0.95
N GLY A 72 -4.72 -2.78 1.78
CA GLY A 72 -3.84 -3.33 2.81
C GLY A 72 -4.60 -4.09 3.91
N LYS A 73 -5.74 -3.56 4.36
CA LYS A 73 -6.62 -4.26 5.31
C LYS A 73 -7.20 -5.54 4.72
N ALA A 74 -7.62 -5.51 3.46
CA ALA A 74 -8.13 -6.68 2.76
C ALA A 74 -7.06 -7.76 2.60
N ALA A 75 -5.81 -7.39 2.31
CA ALA A 75 -4.68 -8.32 2.30
C ALA A 75 -4.42 -8.95 3.68
N LEU A 76 -4.49 -8.16 4.76
CA LEU A 76 -4.40 -8.69 6.13
C LEU A 76 -5.52 -9.69 6.46
N MET A 77 -6.73 -9.44 5.97
CA MET A 77 -7.87 -10.36 6.09
C MET A 77 -7.82 -11.56 5.15
N GLY A 78 -6.90 -11.58 4.17
CA GLY A 78 -6.84 -12.62 3.13
C GLY A 78 -7.94 -12.48 2.07
N LYS A 79 -8.56 -11.30 1.96
CA LYS A 79 -9.55 -10.96 0.92
C LYS A 79 -8.90 -10.41 -0.36
N GLU A 80 -7.63 -10.01 -0.28
CA GLU A 80 -6.80 -9.63 -1.41
C GLU A 80 -5.48 -10.40 -1.32
N ASP A 81 -4.94 -10.83 -2.46
CA ASP A 81 -3.62 -11.44 -2.51
C ASP A 81 -2.53 -10.38 -2.70
N LEU A 82 -1.70 -10.20 -1.68
CA LEU A 82 -0.58 -9.26 -1.76
C LEU A 82 0.44 -9.66 -2.83
N ALA A 83 0.61 -10.95 -3.13
CA ALA A 83 1.50 -11.41 -4.18
C ALA A 83 1.02 -10.93 -5.56
N ASP A 84 -0.29 -10.99 -5.81
CA ASP A 84 -0.92 -10.45 -7.02
C ASP A 84 -0.79 -8.93 -7.12
N LEU A 85 -1.06 -8.22 -6.02
CA LEU A 85 -0.88 -6.76 -5.95
C LEU A 85 0.59 -6.38 -6.23
N ASN A 86 1.53 -7.13 -5.68
CA ASN A 86 2.96 -6.92 -5.92
C ASN A 86 3.35 -7.17 -7.38
N ARG A 87 2.83 -8.24 -7.99
CA ARG A 87 3.07 -8.56 -9.40
C ARG A 87 2.60 -7.41 -10.30
N LYS A 88 1.36 -6.92 -10.14
CA LYS A 88 0.85 -5.76 -10.89
C LYS A 88 1.74 -4.52 -10.70
N SER A 89 2.15 -4.25 -9.46
CA SER A 89 3.06 -3.15 -9.13
C SER A 89 4.43 -3.26 -9.81
N LEU A 90 4.97 -4.47 -9.98
CA LEU A 90 6.20 -4.72 -10.72
C LEU A 90 6.01 -4.59 -12.24
N GLU A 91 4.88 -5.06 -12.77
CA GLU A 91 4.52 -4.93 -14.20
C GLU A 91 4.47 -3.47 -14.64
N TRP A 92 3.81 -2.58 -13.87
CA TRP A 92 3.81 -1.13 -14.16
C TRP A 92 5.20 -0.49 -14.09
N ARG A 93 6.16 -1.15 -13.46
CA ARG A 93 7.55 -0.69 -13.33
C ARG A 93 8.48 -1.33 -14.35
N GLY A 94 7.98 -2.18 -15.24
CA GLY A 94 8.77 -2.93 -16.21
C GLY A 94 9.67 -3.99 -15.57
N GLN A 95 9.35 -4.43 -14.35
CA GLN A 95 10.08 -5.47 -13.63
C GLN A 95 9.26 -6.77 -13.74
N ARG A 96 9.89 -7.86 -14.18
CA ARG A 96 9.29 -9.20 -14.29
C ARG A 96 10.08 -10.19 -13.45
#